data_AF-A0A0V0XEY7-F1
#
_entry.id   AF-A0A0V0XEY7-F1
#
_cell.length_a   1.000
_cell.length_b   1.000
_cell.length_c   1.000
_cell.angle_alpha   90.00
_cell.angle_beta   90.00
_cell.angle_gamma   90.00
#
_symmetry.space_group_name_H-M   'P 1'
#
loop_
_entity.id
_entity.type
_entity.pdbx_description
1 polymer ?
#
loop_
_entity_poly.entity_id
_entity_poly.type
_entity_poly.pdbx_seq_one_letter_code
_entity_poly.pdbx_strand_id
1 'polypeptide(L)'
;MDDCPEGYWCHVGGDEQSTLCCPYENEITSFRKRKPVEESSTRKIDSSYFKNASCLMPLQVGEGVLMLPRFYFNSQTKQCLPFTYSGLGGNQNNFLSRGDCENSCPVFQNPCRQGEPATSASGQYILCTATGVDLCPANYWCHVGDSNSNSVCCPAADNPCVLPAETGTGQSVLVRWYFDRHARRCNRFVYTGSGGNENNFLAKQDCMARCPEFRNPCPIGDPSRSEKGTIVHCGDGTTGCPIGYWCHYGADAETTVCCQGAGDRCLLPMLPGVGAEKL
;
A
#
# COMPACT_ATOMS: atom_id res chain seq x y z
N MET A 1 7.82 -20.85 30.72
CA MET A 1 6.68 -21.30 31.55
C MET A 1 6.24 -20.04 32.27
N ASP A 2 5.42 -19.25 31.59
CA ASP A 2 5.26 -17.81 31.83
C ASP A 2 3.78 -17.48 32.00
N ASP A 3 3.12 -18.16 32.94
CA ASP A 3 1.71 -17.89 33.25
C ASP A 3 1.61 -17.35 34.68
N CYS A 4 1.47 -16.04 34.79
CA CYS A 4 0.97 -15.44 36.02
C CYS A 4 -0.52 -15.81 36.20
N PRO A 5 -0.99 -16.01 37.44
CA PRO A 5 -2.39 -16.28 37.72
C PRO A 5 -3.32 -15.18 37.17
N GLU A 6 -4.56 -15.56 36.85
CA GLU A 6 -5.60 -14.61 36.45
C GLU A 6 -5.74 -13.48 37.51
N GLY A 7 -5.63 -12.22 37.09
CA GLY A 7 -5.57 -11.06 37.99
C GLY A 7 -4.15 -10.53 38.29
N TYR A 8 -3.10 -11.18 37.74
CA TYR A 8 -1.70 -10.76 37.84
C TYR A 8 -1.06 -10.67 36.45
N TRP A 9 -0.11 -9.75 36.29
CA TRP A 9 0.67 -9.58 35.06
C TRP A 9 2.17 -9.81 35.29
N CYS A 10 2.86 -10.25 34.26
CA CYS A 10 4.27 -10.59 34.31
C CYS A 10 5.15 -9.34 34.13
N HIS A 11 5.83 -8.93 35.20
CA HIS A 11 6.86 -7.91 35.18
C HIS A 11 8.22 -8.57 34.95
N VAL A 12 8.76 -8.44 33.73
CA VAL A 12 10.06 -9.03 33.38
C VAL A 12 11.18 -8.04 33.70
N GLY A 13 12.00 -8.35 34.70
CA GLY A 13 13.19 -7.58 35.05
C GLY A 13 14.36 -7.78 34.08
N GLY A 14 15.54 -7.28 34.44
CA GLY A 14 16.73 -7.29 33.58
C GLY A 14 17.42 -8.65 33.41
N ASP A 15 16.99 -9.68 34.16
CA ASP A 15 17.50 -11.05 34.11
C ASP A 15 16.38 -12.07 34.44
N GLU A 16 16.64 -13.37 34.22
CA GLU A 16 15.66 -14.45 34.44
C GLU A 16 15.20 -14.57 35.92
N GLN A 17 15.90 -13.94 36.86
CA GLN A 17 15.60 -13.99 38.29
C GLN A 17 14.75 -12.81 38.79
N SER A 18 14.55 -11.78 37.96
CA SER A 18 13.82 -10.56 38.31
C SER A 18 12.42 -10.49 37.68
N THR A 19 11.89 -11.63 37.25
CA THR A 19 10.52 -11.73 36.74
C THR A 19 9.52 -11.94 37.89
N LEU A 20 8.57 -11.01 38.05
CA LEU A 20 7.60 -10.97 39.16
C LEU A 20 6.17 -10.96 38.60
N CYS A 21 5.22 -11.60 39.27
CA CYS A 21 3.79 -11.43 38.98
C CYS A 21 3.21 -10.29 39.83
N CYS A 22 2.78 -9.20 39.20
CA CYS A 22 2.21 -8.02 39.85
C CYS A 22 0.69 -7.98 39.71
N PRO A 23 -0.08 -7.62 40.74
CA PRO A 23 -1.54 -7.51 40.64
C PRO A 23 -1.95 -6.33 39.74
N TYR A 24 -3.09 -6.44 39.06
CA TYR A 24 -3.71 -5.29 38.40
C TYR A 24 -4.25 -4.29 39.45
N GLU A 25 -4.13 -2.99 39.20
CA GLU A 25 -4.37 -1.88 40.15
C GLU A 25 -5.83 -1.66 40.62
N ASN A 26 -6.67 -2.70 40.66
CA ASN A 26 -8.05 -2.60 41.17
C ASN A 26 -8.33 -3.38 42.47
N GLU A 27 -7.32 -3.90 43.17
CA GLU A 27 -7.50 -4.68 44.41
C GLU A 27 -6.87 -4.01 45.66
N ILE A 28 -6.79 -2.67 45.70
CA ILE A 28 -6.45 -1.94 46.94
C ILE A 28 -7.55 -0.95 47.29
N THR A 29 -8.77 -1.44 47.58
CA THR A 29 -9.64 -0.79 48.58
C THR A 29 -10.59 -1.80 49.24
N SER A 30 -10.49 -1.91 50.56
CA SER A 30 -11.60 -2.24 51.47
C SER A 30 -12.21 -3.65 51.38
N PHE A 31 -11.78 -4.52 52.29
CA PHE A 31 -12.60 -5.57 52.89
C PHE A 31 -13.91 -5.00 53.45
N ARG A 32 -14.98 -5.01 52.64
CA ARG A 32 -16.38 -5.00 53.11
C ARG A 32 -17.21 -5.91 52.24
N LYS A 33 -17.68 -7.02 52.84
CA LYS A 33 -18.64 -7.98 52.29
C LYS A 33 -19.81 -7.24 51.63
N ARG A 34 -20.01 -7.42 50.33
CA ARG A 34 -21.31 -7.20 49.67
C ARG A 34 -21.85 -8.53 49.14
N LYS A 35 -23.17 -8.68 49.28
CA LYS A 35 -23.99 -9.85 48.93
C LYS A 35 -23.91 -10.18 47.42
N PRO A 36 -24.24 -11.43 47.03
CA PRO A 36 -24.19 -11.84 45.63
C PRO A 36 -25.27 -11.08 44.84
N VAL A 37 -24.86 -10.40 43.77
CA VAL A 37 -25.79 -9.92 42.74
C VAL A 37 -25.91 -11.02 41.71
N GLU A 38 -27.15 -11.37 41.40
CA GLU A 38 -27.52 -12.41 40.45
C GLU A 38 -26.92 -12.19 39.07
N GLU A 39 -26.60 -13.35 38.50
CA GLU A 39 -26.01 -13.66 37.22
C GLU A 39 -26.83 -13.07 36.04
N SER A 40 -26.40 -11.93 35.49
CA SER A 40 -26.79 -11.56 34.12
C SER A 40 -25.87 -10.48 33.53
N SER A 41 -25.24 -10.85 32.42
CA SER A 41 -24.62 -9.96 31.42
C SER A 41 -23.23 -9.39 31.74
N THR A 42 -22.24 -10.27 31.93
CA THR A 42 -20.86 -9.93 31.59
C THR A 42 -20.74 -9.82 30.07
N ARG A 43 -20.77 -8.60 29.52
CA ARG A 43 -20.21 -8.35 28.18
C ARG A 43 -18.75 -8.79 28.25
N LYS A 44 -18.38 -9.84 27.51
CA LYS A 44 -16.98 -10.19 27.27
C LYS A 44 -16.32 -8.95 26.67
N ILE A 45 -15.54 -8.22 27.45
CA ILE A 45 -14.69 -7.15 26.90
C ILE A 45 -13.69 -7.87 26.02
N ASP A 46 -13.68 -7.52 24.74
CA ASP A 46 -12.76 -8.08 23.76
C ASP A 46 -11.31 -7.87 24.26
N SER A 47 -10.55 -8.96 24.35
CA SER A 47 -9.15 -8.96 24.79
C SER A 47 -8.26 -8.04 23.95
N SER A 48 -8.69 -7.71 22.72
CA SER A 48 -8.04 -6.73 21.85
C SER A 48 -8.04 -5.30 22.42
N TYR A 49 -9.01 -4.96 23.29
CA TYR A 49 -9.16 -3.62 23.86
C TYR A 49 -8.15 -3.34 24.99
N PHE A 50 -7.69 -4.38 25.70
CA PHE A 50 -6.69 -4.26 26.76
C PHE A 50 -5.24 -4.39 26.27
N LYS A 51 -4.99 -5.01 25.11
CA LYS A 51 -3.65 -5.08 24.51
C LYS A 51 -3.09 -3.72 24.09
N ASN A 52 -3.95 -2.75 23.79
CA ASN A 52 -3.55 -1.43 23.30
C ASN A 52 -3.43 -0.35 24.39
N ALA A 53 -3.75 -0.65 25.65
CA ALA A 53 -3.74 0.36 26.71
C ALA A 53 -2.32 0.89 27.01
N SER A 54 -1.30 0.02 26.95
CA SER A 54 0.12 0.38 27.05
C SER A 54 0.53 1.39 25.97
N CYS A 55 0.04 1.20 24.74
CA CYS A 55 0.33 2.05 23.59
C CYS A 55 -0.31 3.45 23.67
N LEU A 56 -1.20 3.69 24.64
CA LEU A 56 -1.81 4.99 24.87
C LEU A 56 -1.08 5.79 25.97
N MET A 57 -0.19 5.16 26.73
CA MET A 57 0.54 5.82 27.81
C MET A 57 1.68 6.68 27.29
N PRO A 58 2.06 7.76 27.98
CA PRO A 58 3.18 8.61 27.58
C PRO A 58 4.52 7.90 27.74
N LEU A 59 5.55 8.35 27.03
CA LEU A 59 6.93 7.97 27.31
C LEU A 59 7.28 8.33 28.77
N GLN A 60 7.81 7.36 29.52
CA GLN A 60 8.31 7.59 30.88
C GLN A 60 9.67 6.93 31.08
N VAL A 61 10.70 7.77 31.18
CA VAL A 61 12.11 7.38 31.34
C VAL A 61 12.36 6.61 32.64
N GLY A 62 11.51 6.82 33.65
CA GLY A 62 11.68 6.22 34.98
C GLY A 62 12.79 6.91 35.78
N GLU A 63 13.10 6.32 36.92
CA GLU A 63 14.12 6.79 37.88
C GLU A 63 15.24 5.77 38.02
N GLY A 64 16.41 6.21 38.52
CA GLY A 64 17.60 5.39 38.69
C GLY A 64 18.81 5.90 37.92
N VAL A 65 19.85 5.07 37.85
CA VAL A 65 21.16 5.41 37.24
C VAL A 65 21.55 4.48 36.09
N LEU A 66 20.67 3.53 35.74
CA LEU A 66 20.92 2.61 34.64
C LEU A 66 20.61 3.28 33.30
N MET A 67 21.29 2.85 32.24
CA MET A 67 21.03 3.33 30.88
C MET A 67 20.59 2.15 30.02
N LEU A 68 19.35 1.70 30.23
CA LEU A 68 18.83 0.50 29.57
C LEU A 68 18.17 0.87 28.23
N PRO A 69 18.61 0.33 27.08
CA PRO A 69 17.96 0.57 25.81
C PRO A 69 16.58 -0.11 25.81
N ARG A 70 15.54 0.67 25.53
CA ARG A 70 14.15 0.21 25.46
C ARG A 70 13.45 0.86 24.28
N PHE A 71 12.26 0.38 23.95
CA PHE A 71 11.39 0.96 22.93
C PHE A 71 10.09 1.44 23.56
N TYR A 72 9.54 2.55 23.08
CA TYR A 72 8.20 3.01 23.42
C TYR A 72 7.43 3.27 22.13
N PHE A 73 6.12 3.08 22.19
CA PHE A 73 5.22 3.44 21.11
C PHE A 73 4.86 4.92 21.18
N ASN A 74 5.22 5.67 20.15
CA ASN A 74 4.79 7.05 20.00
C ASN A 74 3.42 7.08 19.33
N SER A 75 2.40 7.51 20.07
CA SER A 75 1.01 7.50 19.61
C SER A 75 0.72 8.51 18.48
N GLN A 76 1.57 9.53 18.30
CA GLN A 76 1.45 10.54 17.25
C GLN A 76 2.03 10.02 15.93
N THR A 77 3.24 9.46 15.96
CA THR A 77 3.90 8.91 14.77
C THR A 77 3.46 7.47 14.45
N LYS A 78 2.81 6.80 15.41
CA LYS A 78 2.46 5.37 15.35
C LYS A 78 3.67 4.48 15.12
N GLN A 79 4.80 4.82 15.75
CA GLN A 79 6.06 4.10 15.61
C GLN A 79 6.61 3.65 16.96
N CYS A 80 7.37 2.57 16.94
CA CYS A 80 8.15 2.10 18.09
C CYS A 80 9.55 2.72 18.06
N LEU A 81 9.76 3.75 18.88
CA LEU A 81 10.99 4.54 18.94
C LEU A 81 11.86 4.11 20.13
N PRO A 82 13.20 4.13 19.99
CA PRO A 82 14.10 3.80 21.10
C PRO A 82 14.11 4.92 22.15
N PHE A 83 14.29 4.56 23.41
CA PHE A 83 14.59 5.48 24.51
C PHE A 83 15.49 4.81 25.55
N THR A 84 16.09 5.61 26.42
CA THR A 84 16.89 5.12 27.55
C THR A 84 16.05 5.08 28.80
N TYR A 85 15.86 3.89 29.38
CA TYR A 85 15.13 3.67 30.62
C TYR A 85 16.08 3.62 31.82
N SER A 86 15.73 4.35 32.89
CA SER A 86 16.58 4.57 34.07
C SER A 86 16.68 3.38 35.02
N GLY A 87 15.84 2.36 34.83
CA GLY A 87 15.87 1.10 35.58
C GLY A 87 14.70 0.89 36.55
N LEU A 88 14.08 1.94 37.08
CA LEU A 88 12.97 1.86 38.04
C LEU A 88 11.76 2.73 37.64
N GLY A 89 10.56 2.31 38.05
CA GLY A 89 9.32 3.04 37.78
C GLY A 89 8.86 2.95 36.32
N GLY A 90 8.46 4.09 35.74
CA GLY A 90 7.95 4.12 34.37
C GLY A 90 6.50 3.68 34.24
N ASN A 91 6.10 3.27 33.03
CA ASN A 91 4.79 2.71 32.73
C ASN A 91 4.90 1.62 31.65
N GLN A 92 3.75 1.05 31.26
CA GLN A 92 3.66 -0.09 30.36
C GLN A 92 4.03 0.23 28.89
N ASN A 93 4.23 1.50 28.51
CA ASN A 93 4.77 1.87 27.21
C ASN A 93 6.32 1.74 27.19
N ASN A 94 6.82 0.56 27.56
CA ASN A 94 8.24 0.24 27.69
C ASN A 94 8.46 -1.23 27.28
N PHE A 95 9.03 -1.41 26.09
CA PHE A 95 9.24 -2.69 25.46
C PHE A 95 10.74 -3.01 25.38
N LEU A 96 11.09 -4.28 25.54
CA LEU A 96 12.48 -4.73 25.51
C LEU A 96 13.07 -4.65 24.10
N SER A 97 12.28 -5.05 23.08
CA SER A 97 12.67 -4.99 21.68
C SER A 97 11.68 -4.18 20.84
N ARG A 98 12.13 -3.74 19.66
CA ARG A 98 11.27 -3.11 18.66
C ARG A 98 10.12 -4.04 18.26
N GLY A 99 10.40 -5.34 18.05
CA GLY A 99 9.40 -6.32 17.64
C GLY A 99 8.31 -6.54 18.69
N ASP A 100 8.65 -6.53 19.98
CA ASP A 100 7.66 -6.65 21.07
C ASP A 100 6.70 -5.44 21.07
N CYS A 101 7.24 -4.24 20.86
CA CYS A 101 6.46 -3.02 20.72
C CYS A 101 5.53 -3.08 19.49
N GLU A 102 6.07 -3.46 18.33
CA GLU A 102 5.33 -3.54 17.06
C GLU A 102 4.22 -4.62 17.10
N ASN A 103 4.45 -5.73 17.79
CA ASN A 103 3.45 -6.78 17.98
C ASN A 103 2.37 -6.40 19.01
N SER A 104 2.69 -5.50 19.94
CA SER A 104 1.78 -5.08 21.00
C SER A 104 0.96 -3.84 20.62
N CYS A 105 1.48 -3.00 19.74
CA CYS A 105 0.91 -1.69 19.42
C CYS A 105 0.53 -1.54 17.94
N PRO A 106 -0.46 -0.70 17.62
CA PRO A 106 -0.89 -0.47 16.24
C PRO A 106 0.12 0.42 15.51
N VAL A 107 1.25 -0.17 15.11
CA VAL A 107 2.28 0.52 14.35
C VAL A 107 1.83 0.80 12.92
N PHE A 108 2.18 1.98 12.44
CA PHE A 108 2.02 2.31 11.03
C PHE A 108 3.00 1.44 10.23
N GLN A 109 2.46 0.55 9.41
CA GLN A 109 3.26 -0.20 8.45
C GLN A 109 3.49 0.68 7.24
N ASN A 110 4.75 0.98 6.93
CA ASN A 110 5.12 1.79 5.77
C ASN A 110 4.61 1.12 4.48
N PRO A 111 3.67 1.74 3.75
CA PRO A 111 3.11 1.15 2.55
C PRO A 111 3.85 1.55 1.28
N CYS A 112 4.92 2.33 1.39
CA CYS A 112 5.76 2.65 0.26
C CYS A 112 6.60 1.43 -0.12
N ARG A 113 6.66 1.12 -1.41
CA ARG A 113 7.53 0.06 -1.95
C ARG A 113 9.01 0.32 -1.65
N GLN A 114 9.42 1.59 -1.71
CA GLN A 114 10.78 2.04 -1.42
C GLN A 114 10.74 3.40 -0.75
N GLY A 115 11.66 3.60 0.20
CA GLY A 115 11.78 4.84 0.97
C GLY A 115 10.66 5.04 2.00
N GLU A 116 10.68 6.20 2.64
CA GLU A 116 9.73 6.57 3.70
C GLU A 116 8.63 7.51 3.17
N PRO A 117 7.41 7.47 3.73
CA PRO A 117 6.37 8.41 3.35
C PRO A 117 6.75 9.85 3.66
N ALA A 118 6.24 10.80 2.88
CA ALA A 118 6.46 12.22 3.13
C ALA A 118 5.91 12.63 4.50
N THR A 119 6.64 13.48 5.21
CA THR A 119 6.24 14.05 6.50
C THR A 119 6.03 15.56 6.41
N SER A 120 5.09 16.08 7.20
CA SER A 120 4.92 17.51 7.43
C SER A 120 6.08 18.10 8.25
N ALA A 121 6.10 19.43 8.42
CA ALA A 121 7.06 20.11 9.29
C ALA A 121 7.01 19.64 10.76
N SER A 122 5.90 19.06 11.21
CA SER A 122 5.74 18.48 12.54
C SER A 122 6.13 17.00 12.63
N GLY A 123 6.65 16.41 11.54
CA GLY A 123 7.04 15.00 11.50
C GLY A 123 5.88 14.02 11.34
N GLN A 124 4.66 14.50 11.04
CA GLN A 124 3.50 13.65 10.81
C GLN A 124 3.43 13.23 9.34
N TYR A 125 3.11 11.97 9.05
CA TYR A 125 2.92 11.50 7.68
C TYR A 125 1.81 12.25 6.96
N ILE A 126 2.07 12.59 5.69
CA ILE A 126 1.11 13.26 4.81
C ILE A 126 0.19 12.20 4.20
N LEU A 127 -1.06 12.20 4.65
CA LEU A 127 -2.11 11.36 4.07
C LEU A 127 -2.60 11.98 2.76
N CYS A 128 -2.94 11.12 1.81
CA CYS A 128 -3.41 11.54 0.49
C CYS A 128 -4.69 10.79 0.10
N THR A 129 -5.36 11.30 -0.93
CA THR A 129 -6.56 10.68 -1.49
C THR A 129 -6.49 10.64 -3.00
N ALA A 130 -7.23 9.71 -3.61
CA ALA A 130 -7.34 9.53 -5.05
C ALA A 130 -7.74 10.79 -5.83
N THR A 131 -8.57 11.64 -5.24
CA THR A 131 -9.17 12.81 -5.87
C THR A 131 -8.41 14.10 -5.57
N GLY A 132 -7.41 14.06 -4.69
CA GLY A 132 -6.61 15.22 -4.32
C GLY A 132 -5.39 15.35 -5.20
N VAL A 133 -5.59 15.89 -6.40
CA VAL A 133 -4.51 16.34 -7.29
C VAL A 133 -3.76 17.45 -6.53
N ASP A 134 -2.47 17.27 -6.26
CA ASP A 134 -1.56 18.18 -5.53
C ASP A 134 -1.49 18.09 -3.98
N LEU A 135 -1.92 16.99 -3.37
CA LEU A 135 -1.69 16.77 -1.92
C LEU A 135 -0.24 16.42 -1.57
N CYS A 136 0.47 15.78 -2.49
CA CYS A 136 1.82 15.27 -2.22
C CYS A 136 2.91 16.28 -2.62
N PRO A 137 4.00 16.39 -1.84
CA PRO A 137 5.15 17.22 -2.19
C PRO A 137 5.80 16.82 -3.52
N ALA A 138 6.65 17.69 -4.05
CA ALA A 138 7.46 17.38 -5.23
C ALA A 138 8.25 16.07 -5.04
N ASN A 139 8.30 15.23 -6.08
CA ASN A 139 8.89 13.89 -6.08
C ASN A 139 8.19 12.87 -5.16
N TYR A 140 6.95 13.14 -4.74
CA TYR A 140 6.10 12.16 -4.10
C TYR A 140 4.82 11.98 -4.92
N TRP A 141 4.30 10.76 -4.90
CA TRP A 141 3.00 10.43 -5.48
C TRP A 141 2.06 9.90 -4.40
N CYS A 142 0.76 9.98 -4.67
CA CYS A 142 -0.23 9.46 -3.74
C CYS A 142 -0.38 7.94 -3.91
N HIS A 143 0.23 7.17 -3.01
CA HIS A 143 -0.09 5.75 -2.88
C HIS A 143 -1.48 5.60 -2.27
N VAL A 144 -2.41 4.96 -2.97
CA VAL A 144 -3.76 4.70 -2.46
C VAL A 144 -3.92 3.23 -2.08
N GLY A 145 -3.92 2.99 -0.77
CA GLY A 145 -3.95 1.66 -0.20
C GLY A 145 -5.33 1.03 -0.13
N ASP A 146 -5.51 0.15 0.86
CA ASP A 146 -6.79 -0.49 1.22
C ASP A 146 -7.68 0.36 2.14
N SER A 147 -7.10 1.35 2.82
CA SER A 147 -7.73 2.22 3.78
C SER A 147 -7.15 3.64 3.73
N ASN A 148 -7.85 4.62 4.30
CA ASN A 148 -7.36 6.01 4.35
C ASN A 148 -6.07 6.15 5.17
N SER A 149 -5.91 5.36 6.23
CA SER A 149 -4.66 5.32 7.04
C SER A 149 -3.49 4.71 6.28
N ASN A 150 -3.78 3.95 5.23
CA ASN A 150 -2.79 3.31 4.36
C ASN A 150 -2.60 4.07 3.03
N SER A 151 -3.15 5.29 2.93
CA SER A 151 -3.05 6.14 1.75
C SER A 151 -2.18 7.35 2.06
N VAL A 152 -0.92 7.29 1.61
CA VAL A 152 0.13 8.24 1.99
C VAL A 152 0.95 8.68 0.78
N CYS A 153 1.66 9.79 0.92
CA CYS A 153 2.58 10.25 -0.11
C CYS A 153 3.87 9.42 -0.08
N CYS A 154 4.09 8.60 -1.10
CA CYS A 154 5.30 7.77 -1.24
C CYS A 154 6.29 8.38 -2.23
N PRO A 155 7.61 8.14 -2.06
CA PRO A 155 8.62 8.63 -3.00
C PRO A 155 8.28 8.18 -4.42
N ALA A 156 8.26 9.14 -5.34
CA ALA A 156 8.00 8.89 -6.75
C ALA A 156 9.21 8.18 -7.36
N ALA A 157 8.95 7.06 -8.01
CA ALA A 157 9.96 6.28 -8.71
C ALA A 157 10.14 6.82 -10.14
N ASP A 158 9.08 6.86 -10.94
CA ASP A 158 9.21 6.99 -12.39
C ASP A 158 7.89 7.32 -13.12
N ASN A 159 7.94 7.42 -14.45
CA ASN A 159 6.75 7.54 -15.29
C ASN A 159 5.84 6.28 -15.16
N PRO A 160 4.58 6.39 -14.67
CA PRO A 160 3.70 5.23 -14.48
C PRO A 160 3.46 4.41 -15.74
N CYS A 161 3.53 5.03 -16.92
CA CYS A 161 3.20 4.38 -18.18
C CYS A 161 4.29 3.42 -18.67
N VAL A 162 5.46 3.37 -18.01
CA VAL A 162 6.54 2.42 -18.33
C VAL A 162 6.75 1.38 -17.23
N LEU A 163 6.13 1.55 -16.06
CA LEU A 163 6.30 0.65 -14.93
C LEU A 163 5.44 -0.62 -15.09
N PRO A 164 5.86 -1.76 -14.53
CA PRO A 164 5.04 -2.97 -14.50
C PRO A 164 3.88 -2.82 -13.51
N ALA A 165 2.80 -3.59 -13.72
CA ALA A 165 1.80 -3.75 -12.67
C ALA A 165 2.42 -4.52 -11.49
N GLU A 166 2.28 -3.99 -10.28
CA GLU A 166 2.77 -4.65 -9.06
C GLU A 166 1.63 -4.92 -8.10
N THR A 167 1.39 -6.21 -7.81
CA THR A 167 0.34 -6.67 -6.89
C THR A 167 0.47 -6.10 -5.49
N GLY A 168 1.69 -5.76 -5.05
CA GLY A 168 1.96 -5.19 -3.74
C GLY A 168 2.07 -6.25 -2.63
N THR A 169 1.96 -5.78 -1.39
CA THR A 169 1.90 -6.56 -0.16
C THR A 169 0.56 -6.32 0.55
N GLY A 170 0.20 -7.19 1.48
CA GLY A 170 -1.09 -7.14 2.19
C GLY A 170 -1.99 -8.33 1.87
N GLN A 171 -3.25 -8.24 2.29
CA GLN A 171 -4.24 -9.32 2.20
C GLN A 171 -5.57 -8.88 1.57
N SER A 172 -5.65 -7.63 1.12
CA SER A 172 -6.84 -7.08 0.49
C SER A 172 -6.97 -7.59 -0.96
N VAL A 173 -8.18 -7.58 -1.50
CA VAL A 173 -8.44 -7.94 -2.91
C VAL A 173 -9.04 -6.72 -3.59
N LEU A 174 -8.17 -5.84 -4.10
CA LEU A 174 -8.57 -4.55 -4.66
C LEU A 174 -8.40 -4.60 -6.18
N VAL A 175 -9.50 -4.43 -6.91
CA VAL A 175 -9.45 -4.33 -8.38
C VAL A 175 -8.97 -2.94 -8.76
N ARG A 176 -7.83 -2.90 -9.44
CA ARG A 176 -7.17 -1.66 -9.89
C ARG A 176 -6.92 -1.73 -11.39
N TRP A 177 -6.56 -0.59 -11.97
CA TRP A 177 -6.17 -0.46 -13.36
C TRP A 177 -4.67 -0.20 -13.45
N TYR A 178 -4.02 -0.76 -14.46
CA TYR A 178 -2.64 -0.45 -14.80
C TYR A 178 -2.54 -0.29 -16.31
N PHE A 179 -1.59 0.51 -16.75
CA PHE A 179 -1.25 0.65 -18.14
C PHE A 179 -0.31 -0.48 -18.56
N ASP A 180 -0.78 -1.34 -19.46
CA ASP A 180 0.05 -2.33 -20.11
C ASP A 180 0.79 -1.68 -21.28
N ARG A 181 2.10 -1.44 -21.10
CA ARG A 181 2.94 -0.79 -22.12
C ARG A 181 3.07 -1.57 -23.42
N HIS A 182 2.93 -2.90 -23.38
CA HIS A 182 3.01 -3.73 -24.58
C HIS A 182 1.68 -3.67 -25.31
N ALA A 183 0.58 -3.84 -24.58
CA ALA A 183 -0.75 -3.75 -25.15
C ALA A 183 -1.18 -2.31 -25.48
N ARG A 184 -0.47 -1.30 -24.95
CA ARG A 184 -0.79 0.14 -24.99
C ARG A 184 -2.24 0.41 -24.57
N ARG A 185 -2.69 -0.27 -23.52
CA ARG A 185 -4.06 -0.17 -23.01
C ARG A 185 -4.12 -0.31 -21.49
N CYS A 186 -5.13 0.28 -20.88
CA CYS A 186 -5.41 0.13 -19.46
C CYS A 186 -6.14 -1.19 -19.21
N ASN A 187 -5.49 -2.10 -18.48
CA ASN A 187 -6.04 -3.39 -18.07
C ASN A 187 -6.30 -3.41 -16.56
N ARG A 188 -7.14 -4.35 -16.10
CA ARG A 188 -7.38 -4.56 -14.66
C ARG A 188 -6.34 -5.51 -14.09
N PHE A 189 -6.01 -5.32 -12.81
CA PHE A 189 -5.24 -6.28 -12.02
C PHE A 189 -5.72 -6.29 -10.56
N VAL A 190 -5.26 -7.28 -9.79
CA VAL A 190 -5.53 -7.38 -8.36
C VAL A 190 -4.36 -6.78 -7.58
N TYR A 191 -4.67 -5.84 -6.71
CA TYR A 191 -3.76 -5.17 -5.80
C TYR A 191 -4.07 -5.54 -4.34
N THR A 192 -3.04 -5.75 -3.52
CA THR A 192 -3.19 -6.29 -2.16
C THR A 192 -3.26 -5.26 -1.05
N GLY A 193 -3.12 -3.98 -1.37
CA GLY A 193 -3.40 -2.87 -0.46
C GLY A 193 -2.19 -2.02 -0.05
N SER A 194 -0.97 -2.54 -0.10
CA SER A 194 0.25 -1.80 0.25
C SER A 194 1.37 -2.06 -0.76
N GLY A 195 2.35 -1.16 -0.85
CA GLY A 195 3.50 -1.28 -1.75
C GLY A 195 3.19 -0.87 -3.18
N GLY A 196 3.74 -1.63 -4.13
CA GLY A 196 3.55 -1.36 -5.57
C GLY A 196 4.14 -0.04 -6.06
N ASN A 197 3.68 0.42 -7.21
CA ASN A 197 4.22 1.60 -7.89
C ASN A 197 3.10 2.48 -8.47
N GLU A 198 3.45 3.59 -9.12
CA GLU A 198 2.51 4.57 -9.67
C GLU A 198 1.59 4.01 -10.76
N ASN A 199 1.92 2.86 -11.36
CA ASN A 199 1.08 2.19 -12.34
C ASN A 199 -0.07 1.40 -11.69
N ASN A 200 -0.84 2.11 -10.85
CA ASN A 200 -1.95 1.60 -10.07
C ASN A 200 -3.02 2.68 -9.94
N PHE A 201 -4.02 2.60 -10.81
CA PHE A 201 -5.10 3.57 -10.92
C PHE A 201 -6.41 3.00 -10.38
N LEU A 202 -7.22 3.83 -9.75
CA LEU A 202 -8.52 3.42 -9.22
C LEU A 202 -9.57 3.30 -10.32
N ALA A 203 -9.59 4.24 -11.26
CA ALA A 203 -10.49 4.22 -12.40
C ALA A 203 -9.73 4.04 -13.73
N LYS A 204 -10.41 3.42 -14.70
CA LYS A 204 -9.91 3.27 -16.07
C LYS A 204 -9.59 4.64 -16.69
N GLN A 205 -10.46 5.62 -16.44
CA GLN A 205 -10.34 6.96 -17.00
C GLN A 205 -9.08 7.67 -16.49
N ASP A 206 -8.71 7.49 -15.22
CA ASP A 206 -7.48 8.06 -14.66
C ASP A 206 -6.25 7.44 -15.33
N CYS A 207 -6.27 6.12 -15.53
CA CYS A 207 -5.23 5.42 -16.27
C CYS A 207 -5.10 5.95 -17.71
N MET A 208 -6.21 6.09 -18.43
CA MET A 208 -6.22 6.58 -19.82
C MET A 208 -5.79 8.05 -19.93
N ALA A 209 -6.16 8.88 -18.94
CA ALA A 209 -5.77 10.27 -18.88
C ALA A 209 -4.26 10.43 -18.60
N ARG A 210 -3.71 9.56 -17.76
CA ARG A 210 -2.27 9.58 -17.42
C ARG A 210 -1.41 8.90 -18.49
N CYS A 211 -1.90 7.81 -19.06
CA CYS A 211 -1.22 6.96 -20.02
C CYS A 211 -2.11 6.77 -21.26
N PRO A 212 -1.90 7.58 -22.31
CA PRO A 212 -2.72 7.51 -23.51
C PRO A 212 -2.70 6.12 -24.16
N GLU A 213 -3.89 5.57 -24.38
CA GLU A 213 -4.05 4.30 -25.08
C GLU A 213 -3.74 4.45 -26.57
N PHE A 214 -3.20 3.39 -27.15
CA PHE A 214 -3.11 3.27 -28.60
C PHE A 214 -4.51 3.14 -29.20
N ARG A 215 -4.88 4.07 -30.09
CA ARG A 215 -6.11 3.95 -30.88
C ARG A 215 -5.90 2.89 -31.94
N ASN A 216 -6.49 1.72 -31.75
CA ASN A 216 -6.37 0.63 -32.72
C ASN A 216 -6.97 1.06 -34.08
N PRO A 217 -6.14 1.18 -35.14
CA PRO A 217 -6.61 1.58 -36.46
C PRO A 217 -7.11 0.39 -37.28
N CYS A 218 -6.95 -0.85 -36.78
CA CYS A 218 -7.32 -2.04 -37.52
C CYS A 218 -8.85 -2.25 -37.52
N PRO A 219 -9.47 -2.50 -38.68
CA PRO A 219 -10.90 -2.76 -38.77
C PRO A 219 -11.29 -4.15 -38.21
N ILE A 220 -10.32 -5.07 -38.14
CA ILE A 220 -10.48 -6.44 -37.64
C ILE A 220 -9.28 -6.75 -36.75
N GLY A 221 -9.56 -7.16 -35.51
CA GLY A 221 -8.55 -7.60 -34.55
C GLY A 221 -7.61 -6.49 -34.08
N ASP A 222 -6.55 -6.89 -33.37
CA ASP A 222 -5.47 -6.01 -32.94
C ASP A 222 -4.34 -6.00 -33.98
N PRO A 223 -3.49 -4.95 -34.01
CA PRO A 223 -2.31 -4.93 -34.87
C PRO A 223 -1.37 -6.11 -34.56
N SER A 224 -0.61 -6.52 -35.57
CA SER A 224 0.45 -7.51 -35.41
C SER A 224 1.43 -7.09 -34.32
N ARG A 225 1.88 -8.06 -33.52
CA ARG A 225 2.87 -7.86 -32.46
C ARG A 225 4.17 -8.58 -32.82
N SER A 226 5.30 -7.99 -32.46
CA SER A 226 6.61 -8.64 -32.53
C SER A 226 6.73 -9.73 -31.47
N GLU A 227 7.81 -10.52 -31.52
CA GLU A 227 8.16 -11.49 -30.47
C GLU A 227 8.25 -10.87 -29.06
N LYS A 228 8.52 -9.55 -28.97
CA LYS A 228 8.58 -8.79 -27.71
C LYS A 228 7.24 -8.12 -27.33
N GLY A 229 6.16 -8.46 -28.03
CA GLY A 229 4.82 -7.93 -27.79
C GLY A 229 4.59 -6.48 -28.25
N THR A 230 5.57 -5.85 -28.92
CA THR A 230 5.45 -4.47 -29.43
C THR A 230 4.66 -4.45 -30.74
N ILE A 231 3.85 -3.41 -30.95
CA ILE A 231 3.10 -3.21 -32.20
C ILE A 231 4.08 -3.09 -33.37
N VAL A 232 3.77 -3.79 -34.47
CA VAL A 232 4.56 -3.75 -35.71
C VAL A 232 4.06 -2.60 -36.59
N HIS A 233 4.90 -1.58 -36.74
CA HIS A 233 4.68 -0.46 -37.66
C HIS A 233 5.15 -0.82 -39.06
N CYS A 234 4.59 -0.15 -40.07
CA CYS A 234 4.92 -0.37 -41.48
C CYS A 234 5.01 0.96 -42.23
N GLY A 235 5.39 0.92 -43.53
CA GLY A 235 5.43 2.12 -44.37
C GLY A 235 6.80 2.80 -44.50
N ASP A 236 7.87 2.21 -43.95
CA ASP A 236 9.25 2.70 -44.11
C ASP A 236 9.93 2.26 -45.43
N GLY A 237 9.25 1.42 -46.23
CA GLY A 237 9.75 0.92 -47.51
C GLY A 237 10.81 -0.20 -47.42
N THR A 238 11.20 -0.62 -46.21
CA THR A 238 12.27 -1.61 -46.00
C THR A 238 11.75 -2.97 -45.57
N THR A 239 10.65 -3.02 -44.80
CA THR A 239 10.11 -4.27 -44.26
C THR A 239 8.59 -4.32 -44.40
N GLY A 240 8.08 -5.34 -45.11
CA GLY A 240 6.65 -5.57 -45.25
C GLY A 240 6.00 -6.15 -43.98
N CYS A 241 4.67 -6.14 -43.93
CA CYS A 241 3.94 -6.76 -42.82
C CYS A 241 4.09 -8.29 -42.82
N PRO A 242 3.98 -8.95 -41.65
CA PRO A 242 4.00 -10.42 -41.55
C PRO A 242 2.92 -11.08 -42.41
N ILE A 243 3.10 -12.37 -42.70
CA ILE A 243 2.16 -13.15 -43.51
C ILE A 243 0.76 -13.10 -42.86
N GLY A 244 -0.25 -12.78 -43.67
CA GLY A 244 -1.64 -12.61 -43.21
C GLY A 244 -1.98 -11.21 -42.71
N TYR A 245 -1.03 -10.28 -42.73
CA TYR A 245 -1.21 -8.88 -42.37
C TYR A 245 -0.96 -7.96 -43.56
N TRP A 246 -1.63 -6.81 -43.56
CA TRP A 246 -1.45 -5.73 -44.53
C TRP A 246 -1.10 -4.43 -43.80
N CYS A 247 -0.44 -3.50 -44.49
CA CYS A 247 -0.07 -2.23 -43.91
C CYS A 247 -1.25 -1.26 -43.95
N HIS A 248 -1.84 -0.97 -42.79
CA HIS A 248 -2.79 0.12 -42.63
C HIS A 248 -2.02 1.43 -42.56
N TYR A 249 -2.34 2.39 -43.43
CA TYR A 249 -1.76 3.73 -43.43
C TYR A 249 -2.69 4.70 -42.71
N GLY A 250 -2.25 5.15 -41.53
CA GLY A 250 -3.01 6.09 -40.69
C GLY A 250 -2.62 7.55 -40.93
N ALA A 251 -3.20 8.45 -40.13
CA ALA A 251 -2.92 9.89 -40.18
C ALA A 251 -1.47 10.23 -39.77
N ASP A 252 -0.84 9.36 -38.98
CA ASP A 252 0.50 9.51 -38.44
C ASP A 252 1.24 8.16 -38.39
N ALA A 253 2.51 8.19 -37.98
CA ALA A 253 3.33 6.99 -37.85
C ALA A 253 2.81 6.04 -36.74
N GLU A 254 2.12 6.57 -35.72
CA GLU A 254 1.55 5.72 -34.67
C GLU A 254 0.40 4.88 -35.23
N THR A 255 -0.49 5.47 -36.01
CA THR A 255 -1.66 4.81 -36.62
C THR A 255 -1.34 4.04 -37.90
N THR A 256 -0.07 4.03 -38.33
CA THR A 256 0.43 3.26 -39.48
C THR A 256 1.05 1.92 -39.04
N VAL A 257 0.26 0.84 -39.10
CA VAL A 257 0.57 -0.46 -38.48
C VAL A 257 0.10 -1.65 -39.31
N CYS A 258 0.63 -2.84 -39.01
CA CYS A 258 0.22 -4.07 -39.67
C CYS A 258 -1.09 -4.63 -39.10
N CYS A 259 -2.17 -4.60 -39.89
CA CYS A 259 -3.50 -5.09 -39.52
C CYS A 259 -3.82 -6.43 -40.17
N GLN A 260 -4.67 -7.23 -39.53
CA GLN A 260 -5.05 -8.54 -40.06
C GLN A 260 -5.81 -8.37 -41.37
N GLY A 261 -5.41 -9.14 -42.40
CA GLY A 261 -6.08 -9.15 -43.70
C GLY A 261 -7.32 -10.05 -43.69
N ALA A 262 -8.39 -9.61 -44.33
CA ALA A 262 -9.64 -10.36 -44.47
C ALA A 262 -9.68 -11.30 -45.69
N GLY A 263 -8.55 -11.52 -46.39
CA GLY A 263 -8.47 -12.29 -47.63
C GLY A 263 -7.83 -11.51 -48.78
N ASP A 264 -8.21 -11.83 -50.02
CA ASP A 264 -7.71 -11.13 -51.22
C ASP A 264 -8.19 -9.67 -51.25
N ARG A 265 -7.24 -8.73 -51.21
CA ARG A 265 -7.49 -7.29 -51.19
C ARG A 265 -8.37 -6.80 -52.36
N CYS A 266 -8.27 -7.47 -53.50
CA CYS A 266 -8.97 -7.07 -54.72
C CYS A 266 -10.47 -7.38 -54.68
N LEU A 267 -10.90 -8.21 -53.71
CA LEU A 267 -12.27 -8.67 -53.55
C LEU A 267 -12.99 -8.01 -52.37
N LEU A 268 -12.29 -7.22 -51.55
CA LEU A 268 -12.85 -6.57 -50.39
C LEU A 268 -13.59 -5.28 -50.78
N PRO A 269 -14.76 -4.99 -50.18
CA PRO A 269 -15.45 -3.72 -50.40
C PRO A 269 -14.62 -2.56 -49.87
N MET A 270 -14.66 -1.42 -50.55
CA MET A 270 -14.12 -0.18 -50.02
C MET A 270 -14.93 0.23 -48.79
N LEU A 271 -14.27 0.34 -47.64
CA LEU A 271 -14.86 0.88 -46.42
C LEU A 271 -14.29 2.28 -46.16
N PRO A 272 -15.13 3.31 -46.01
CA PRO A 272 -14.65 4.63 -45.62
C PRO A 272 -14.05 4.57 -44.21
N GLY A 273 -12.86 5.16 -44.05
CA GLY A 273 -12.22 5.34 -42.75
C GLY A 273 -12.97 6.36 -41.89
N VAL A 274 -12.72 6.32 -40.58
CA VAL A 274 -13.26 7.29 -39.61
C VAL A 274 -12.11 8.16 -39.09
N GLY A 275 -12.21 9.48 -39.27
CA GLY A 275 -11.19 10.42 -38.81
C GLY A 275 -11.50 11.86 -39.21
N ALA A 276 -10.94 12.82 -38.48
CA ALA A 276 -11.03 14.25 -38.79
C ALA A 276 -9.84 14.77 -39.62
N GLU A 277 -8.76 13.98 -39.68
CA GLU A 277 -7.53 14.31 -40.40
C GLU A 277 -7.71 14.07 -41.90
N LYS A 278 -7.21 15.00 -42.73
CA LYS A 278 -7.16 14.85 -44.19
C LYS A 278 -5.75 14.43 -44.58
N LEU A 279 -5.60 13.15 -44.96
CA LEU A 279 -4.41 12.59 -45.60
C LEU A 279 -4.28 13.05 -47.05
#